data_AF-A0A318QAB5-F1
#
_entry.id   AF-A0A318QAB5-F1
#
_cell.length_a   1.000
_cell.length_b   1.000
_cell.length_c   1.000
_cell.angle_alpha   90.00
_cell.angle_beta   90.00
_cell.angle_gamma   90.00
#
_symmetry.space_group_name_H-M   'P 1'
#
loop_
_entity.id
_entity.type
_entity.pdbx_description
1 polymer ?
#
loop_
_entity_poly.entity_id
_entity_poly.type
_entity_poly.pdbx_seq_one_letter_code
_entity_poly.pdbx_strand_id
1 'polypeptide(L)'
;MVTVSGRTVGRARGGMADTMARRLIRQDEMLDESLEPATTCLHRAQARAALRRLRAMSPSTRSRHEAGGHLARQLGLPLPYVIGVTQERFFGMAWSQLEMASPELRRMPVRRCELDMHVRQAERIMRQLLASRSAVCV
;
A
#
# COMPACT_ATOMS: atom_id res chain seq x y z
N MET A 1 -28.13 -7.48 1.10
CA MET A 1 -27.76 -8.81 1.63
C MET A 1 -27.26 -9.65 0.47
N VAL A 2 -26.09 -10.27 0.60
CA VAL A 2 -25.53 -11.15 -0.43
C VAL A 2 -25.50 -12.57 0.13
N THR A 3 -26.08 -13.52 -0.59
CA THR A 3 -26.06 -14.95 -0.23
C THR A 3 -25.09 -15.67 -1.16
N VAL A 4 -24.16 -16.41 -0.58
CA VAL A 4 -23.19 -17.23 -1.32
C VAL A 4 -23.31 -18.68 -0.88
N SER A 5 -23.20 -19.62 -1.83
CA SER A 5 -23.10 -21.05 -1.56
C SER A 5 -21.67 -21.52 -1.84
N GLY A 6 -21.13 -22.35 -0.94
CA GLY A 6 -19.75 -22.84 -1.06
C GLY A 6 -19.59 -24.19 -0.37
N ARG A 7 -18.69 -25.02 -0.90
CA ARG A 7 -18.38 -26.34 -0.34
C ARG A 7 -17.34 -26.21 0.78
N THR A 8 -17.65 -26.77 1.93
CA THR A 8 -16.76 -26.80 3.11
C THR A 8 -16.02 -28.14 3.25
N VAL A 9 -16.32 -29.10 2.38
CA VAL A 9 -15.63 -30.40 2.31
C VAL A 9 -14.95 -30.51 0.95
N GLY A 10 -13.62 -30.67 0.97
CA GLY A 10 -12.78 -30.78 -0.23
C GLY A 10 -11.94 -32.04 -0.24
N ARG A 11 -11.31 -32.31 -1.39
CA ARG A 11 -10.45 -33.50 -1.57
C ARG A 11 -9.01 -33.26 -1.10
N ALA A 12 -8.57 -32.01 -1.02
CA ALA A 12 -7.22 -31.62 -0.66
C ALA A 12 -7.18 -31.10 0.77
N ARG A 13 -6.44 -31.81 1.63
CA ARG A 13 -6.21 -31.40 3.02
C ARG A 13 -5.46 -30.06 3.06
N GLY A 14 -5.97 -29.12 3.85
CA GLY A 14 -5.41 -27.76 3.95
C GLY A 14 -5.81 -26.82 2.81
N GLY A 15 -6.68 -27.25 1.89
CA GLY A 15 -7.19 -26.41 0.81
C GLY A 15 -8.22 -25.37 1.26
N MET A 16 -8.85 -24.71 0.28
CA MET A 16 -9.85 -23.66 0.55
C MET A 16 -11.10 -24.19 1.27
N ALA A 17 -11.57 -25.40 0.94
CA ALA A 17 -12.73 -26.00 1.59
C ALA A 17 -12.49 -26.24 3.10
N ASP A 18 -11.35 -26.83 3.46
CA ASP A 18 -10.92 -27.00 4.86
C ASP A 18 -10.76 -25.65 5.58
N THR A 19 -10.22 -24.65 4.88
CA THR A 19 -10.10 -23.29 5.42
C THR A 19 -11.46 -22.66 5.68
N MET A 20 -12.44 -22.83 4.77
CA MET A 20 -13.82 -22.39 4.96
C MET A 20 -14.49 -23.13 6.13
N ALA A 21 -14.32 -24.44 6.23
CA ALA A 21 -14.86 -25.24 7.34
C ALA A 21 -14.33 -24.78 8.69
N ARG A 22 -13.01 -24.54 8.81
CA ARG A 22 -12.42 -23.98 10.04
C ARG A 22 -12.97 -22.58 10.35
N ARG A 23 -13.07 -21.70 9.35
CA ARG A 23 -13.55 -20.33 9.51
C ARG A 23 -15.02 -20.25 9.90
N LEU A 24 -15.85 -21.22 9.52
CA LEU A 24 -17.24 -21.31 10.00
C LEU A 24 -17.32 -21.51 11.52
N ILE A 25 -16.37 -22.23 12.11
CA ILE A 25 -16.31 -22.46 13.56
C ILE A 25 -15.65 -21.25 14.24
N ARG A 26 -14.50 -20.81 13.72
CA ARG A 26 -13.74 -19.70 14.28
C ARG A 26 -13.05 -18.93 13.17
N GLN A 27 -13.40 -17.65 13.07
CA GLN A 27 -12.74 -16.74 12.13
C GLN A 27 -11.31 -16.42 12.59
N ASP A 28 -10.42 -16.22 11.62
CA ASP A 28 -9.04 -15.80 11.89
C ASP A 28 -9.02 -14.39 12.51
N GLU A 29 -8.09 -14.18 13.46
CA GLU A 29 -7.91 -12.88 14.11
C GLU A 29 -7.28 -11.86 13.18
N MET A 30 -6.28 -12.30 12.39
CA MET A 30 -5.62 -11.47 11.38
C MET A 30 -6.30 -11.67 10.03
N LEU A 31 -6.46 -10.58 9.29
CA LEU A 31 -6.92 -10.63 7.91
C LEU A 31 -5.79 -11.10 6.98
N ASP A 32 -6.11 -11.16 5.68
CA ASP A 32 -5.16 -11.53 4.63
C ASP A 32 -3.86 -10.72 4.71
N GLU A 33 -2.72 -11.38 4.54
CA GLU A 33 -1.38 -10.76 4.61
C GLU A 33 -1.16 -9.67 3.55
N SER A 34 -1.96 -9.69 2.48
CA SER A 34 -1.95 -8.65 1.46
C SER A 34 -2.65 -7.36 1.91
N LEU A 35 -3.51 -7.43 2.93
CA LEU A 35 -4.30 -6.31 3.43
C LEU A 35 -3.51 -5.50 4.47
N GLU A 36 -3.50 -4.19 4.28
CA GLU A 36 -2.76 -3.23 5.11
C GLU A 36 -3.72 -2.15 5.65
N PRO A 37 -3.37 -1.45 6.75
CA PRO A 37 -4.12 -0.29 7.22
C PRO A 37 -4.35 0.74 6.10
N ALA A 38 -5.54 1.35 6.07
CA ALA A 38 -5.92 2.30 5.02
C ALA A 38 -4.93 3.46 4.85
N THR A 39 -4.35 3.95 5.96
CA THR A 39 -3.33 5.00 5.95
C THR A 39 -2.00 4.52 5.36
N THR A 40 -1.60 3.28 5.65
CA THR A 40 -0.41 2.65 5.06
C THR A 40 -0.56 2.48 3.56
N CYS A 41 -1.74 2.05 3.09
CA CYS A 41 -2.06 1.98 1.66
C CYS A 41 -1.92 3.35 0.97
N LEU A 42 -2.46 4.41 1.59
CA LEU A 42 -2.32 5.77 1.07
C LEU A 42 -0.85 6.21 1.02
N HIS A 43 -0.11 5.97 2.10
CA HIS A 43 1.31 6.32 2.20
C HIS A 43 2.13 5.67 1.07
N ARG A 44 1.94 4.37 0.84
CA ARG A 44 2.56 3.60 -0.24
C ARG A 44 2.16 4.12 -1.62
N ALA A 45 0.88 4.43 -1.84
CA ALA A 45 0.40 4.99 -3.09
C ALA A 45 1.04 6.36 -3.40
N GLN A 46 1.13 7.24 -2.40
CA GLN A 46 1.77 8.55 -2.52
C GLN A 46 3.27 8.43 -2.81
N ALA A 47 3.99 7.56 -2.08
CA ALA A 47 5.41 7.32 -2.30
C ALA A 47 5.69 6.76 -3.71
N ARG A 48 4.87 5.80 -4.19
CA ARG A 48 4.97 5.30 -5.57
C ARG A 48 4.75 6.41 -6.60
N ALA A 49 3.74 7.27 -6.39
CA ALA A 49 3.47 8.39 -7.28
C ALA A 49 4.61 9.42 -7.28
N ALA A 50 5.18 9.72 -6.11
CA ALA A 50 6.34 10.60 -5.97
C ALA A 50 7.57 10.03 -6.66
N LEU A 51 7.86 8.74 -6.49
CA LEU A 51 8.97 8.07 -7.18
C LEU A 51 8.81 8.13 -8.71
N ARG A 52 7.59 7.89 -9.24
CA ARG A 52 7.32 8.01 -10.68
C ARG A 52 7.60 9.42 -11.19
N ARG A 53 7.10 10.44 -10.49
CA ARG A 53 7.36 11.85 -10.84
C ARG A 53 8.85 12.16 -10.81
N LEU A 54 9.54 11.76 -9.75
CA LEU A 54 10.97 11.98 -9.57
C LEU A 54 11.80 11.35 -10.70
N ARG A 55 11.44 10.14 -11.13
CA ARG A 55 12.10 9.44 -12.25
C ARG A 55 11.85 10.12 -13.61
N ALA A 56 10.71 10.78 -13.79
CA ALA A 56 10.38 11.50 -15.01
C ALA A 56 11.01 12.91 -15.10
N MET A 57 11.52 13.45 -13.98
CA MET A 57 12.17 14.76 -13.94
C MET A 57 13.59 14.73 -14.52
N SER A 58 14.05 15.85 -15.09
CA SER A 58 15.45 15.99 -15.51
C SER A 58 16.41 15.93 -14.29
N PRO A 59 17.56 15.22 -14.39
CA PRO A 59 18.53 15.06 -13.29
C PRO A 59 19.06 16.37 -12.69
N SER A 60 19.18 17.43 -13.51
CA SER A 60 19.85 18.69 -13.15
C SER A 60 18.92 19.77 -12.60
N THR A 61 17.63 19.48 -12.41
CA THR A 61 16.67 20.49 -11.96
C THR A 61 16.63 20.59 -10.44
N ARG A 62 16.65 21.82 -9.87
CA ARG A 62 16.44 22.08 -8.44
C ARG A 62 15.18 21.38 -7.90
N SER A 63 14.10 21.42 -8.67
CA SER A 63 12.83 20.74 -8.36
C SER A 63 12.97 19.22 -8.16
N ARG A 64 13.91 18.55 -8.85
CA ARG A 64 14.20 17.12 -8.63
C ARG A 64 14.80 16.89 -7.25
N HIS A 65 15.74 17.74 -6.84
CA HIS A 65 16.38 17.63 -5.54
C HIS A 65 15.37 17.86 -4.41
N GLU A 66 14.50 18.86 -4.54
CA GLU A 66 13.42 19.14 -3.59
C GLU A 66 12.42 17.97 -3.51
N ALA A 67 11.92 17.49 -4.65
CA ALA A 67 11.01 16.35 -4.70
C ALA A 67 11.63 15.07 -4.12
N GLY A 68 12.92 14.84 -4.39
CA GLY A 68 13.70 13.76 -3.78
C GLY A 68 13.81 13.92 -2.26
N GLY A 69 14.07 15.14 -1.78
CA GLY A 69 14.15 15.45 -0.35
C GLY A 69 12.83 15.21 0.38
N HIS A 70 11.70 15.56 -0.24
CA HIS A 70 10.37 15.26 0.30
C HIS A 70 10.12 13.75 0.38
N LEU A 71 10.43 12.99 -0.68
CA LEU A 71 10.28 11.53 -0.68
C LEU A 71 11.20 10.85 0.34
N ALA A 72 12.45 11.31 0.45
CA ALA A 72 13.43 10.81 1.43
C ALA A 72 12.91 10.97 2.86
N ARG A 73 12.40 12.16 3.21
CA ARG A 73 11.79 12.41 4.52
C ARG A 73 10.56 11.54 4.77
N GLN A 74 9.69 11.43 3.76
CA GLN A 74 8.49 10.60 3.82
C GLN A 74 8.83 9.12 4.10
N LEU A 75 9.93 8.62 3.54
CA LEU A 75 10.33 7.21 3.68
C LEU A 75 11.28 6.95 4.85
N GLY A 76 11.72 7.98 5.58
CA GLY A 76 12.76 7.85 6.59
C GLY A 76 14.10 7.38 6.03
N LEU A 77 14.44 7.77 4.79
CA LEU A 77 15.64 7.34 4.08
C LEU A 77 16.58 8.51 3.78
N PRO A 78 17.90 8.28 3.65
CA PRO A 78 18.84 9.30 3.19
C PRO A 78 18.53 9.75 1.76
N LEU A 79 18.61 11.05 1.49
CA LEU A 79 18.40 11.59 0.14
C LEU A 79 19.32 10.96 -0.92
N PRO A 80 20.64 10.79 -0.69
CA PRO A 80 21.51 10.16 -1.69
C PRO A 80 21.06 8.75 -2.06
N TYR A 81 20.53 7.98 -1.10
CA TYR A 81 19.99 6.65 -1.34
C TYR A 81 18.76 6.70 -2.26
N VAL A 82 17.79 7.56 -1.97
CA VAL A 82 16.58 7.71 -2.79
C VAL A 82 16.93 8.15 -4.22
N ILE A 83 17.87 9.08 -4.38
CA ILE A 83 18.33 9.51 -5.70
C ILE A 83 19.04 8.35 -6.43
N GLY A 84 19.89 7.59 -5.76
CA GLY A 84 20.53 6.41 -6.35
C GLY A 84 19.51 5.40 -6.88
N VAL A 85 18.50 5.07 -6.07
CA VAL A 85 17.44 4.12 -6.43
C VAL A 85 16.60 4.60 -7.64
N THR A 86 16.54 5.91 -7.90
CA THR A 86 15.83 6.42 -9.10
C THR A 86 16.51 6.04 -10.41
N GLN A 87 17.79 5.68 -10.39
CA GLN A 87 18.57 5.28 -11.57
C GLN A 87 18.37 3.81 -11.97
N GLU A 88 17.67 3.03 -11.15
CA GLU A 88 17.38 1.63 -11.46
C GLU A 88 16.65 1.47 -12.79
N ARG A 89 17.07 0.47 -13.59
CA ARG A 89 16.54 0.25 -14.95
C ARG A 89 15.01 0.18 -15.00
N PHE A 90 14.41 -0.49 -14.02
CA PHE A 90 12.97 -0.70 -13.96
C PHE A 90 12.36 -0.09 -12.71
N PHE A 91 11.13 0.41 -12.83
CA PHE A 91 10.39 0.97 -11.71
C PHE A 91 10.19 -0.05 -10.57
N GLY A 92 9.91 -1.32 -10.92
CA GLY A 92 9.72 -2.38 -9.93
C GLY A 92 10.94 -2.59 -9.04
N MET A 93 12.15 -2.53 -9.61
CA MET A 93 13.40 -2.67 -8.85
C MET A 93 13.63 -1.47 -7.93
N ALA A 94 13.41 -0.25 -8.45
CA ALA A 94 13.49 0.95 -7.62
C ALA A 94 12.53 0.88 -6.44
N TRP A 95 11.27 0.54 -6.69
CA TRP A 95 10.26 0.44 -5.65
C TRP A 95 10.60 -0.65 -4.63
N SER A 96 10.99 -1.84 -5.07
CA SER A 96 11.35 -2.94 -4.18
C SER A 96 12.51 -2.58 -3.25
N GLN A 97 13.52 -1.85 -3.73
CA GLN A 97 14.61 -1.38 -2.87
C GLN A 97 14.14 -0.37 -1.81
N LEU A 98 13.28 0.58 -2.19
CA LEU A 98 12.69 1.50 -1.21
C LEU A 98 11.83 0.78 -0.18
N GLU A 99 11.04 -0.22 -0.60
CA GLU A 99 10.23 -1.03 0.34
C GLU A 99 11.07 -1.81 1.34
N MET A 100 12.19 -2.39 0.90
CA MET A 100 13.07 -3.15 1.78
C MET A 100 13.81 -2.23 2.77
N ALA A 101 14.21 -1.03 2.32
CA ALA A 101 15.01 -0.12 3.14
C ALA A 101 14.15 0.76 4.08
N SER A 102 12.94 1.13 3.68
CA SER A 102 12.13 2.12 4.40
C SER A 102 11.40 1.49 5.60
N PRO A 103 11.62 1.98 6.84
CA PRO A 103 10.82 1.55 7.99
C PRO A 103 9.33 1.92 7.85
N GLU A 104 9.04 3.02 7.16
CA GLU A 104 7.68 3.55 6.94
C GLU A 104 6.84 2.74 5.94
N LEU A 105 7.47 1.80 5.22
CA LEU A 105 6.79 0.94 4.24
C LEU A 105 6.63 -0.51 4.71
N ARG A 106 6.99 -0.80 5.97
CA ARG A 106 6.81 -2.13 6.57
C ARG A 106 5.34 -2.52 6.54
N ARG A 107 5.08 -3.74 6.06
CA ARG A 107 3.73 -4.29 6.04
C ARG A 107 3.25 -4.48 7.48
N MET A 108 2.06 -3.96 7.75
CA MET A 108 1.38 -4.14 9.03
C MET A 108 0.14 -4.99 8.78
N PRO A 109 0.01 -6.16 9.41
CA PRO A 109 -1.17 -6.98 9.25
C PRO A 109 -2.35 -6.33 9.98
N VAL A 110 -3.55 -6.46 9.41
CA VAL A 110 -4.77 -5.86 9.96
C VAL A 110 -5.53 -6.88 10.78
N ARG A 111 -5.96 -6.51 11.99
CA ARG A 111 -6.83 -7.36 12.80
C ARG A 111 -8.25 -7.28 12.25
N ARG A 112 -8.98 -8.40 12.27
CA ARG A 112 -10.36 -8.47 11.80
C ARG A 112 -11.28 -7.50 12.54
N CYS A 113 -11.09 -7.32 13.85
CA CYS A 113 -11.88 -6.39 14.66
C CYS A 113 -11.68 -4.91 14.25
N GLU A 114 -10.61 -4.59 13.51
CA GLU A 114 -10.30 -3.24 13.05
C GLU A 114 -10.83 -2.98 11.63
N LEU A 115 -11.42 -3.98 10.97
CA LEU A 115 -11.85 -3.87 9.57
C LEU A 115 -12.80 -2.70 9.35
N ASP A 116 -13.84 -2.56 10.17
CA ASP A 116 -14.82 -1.49 10.03
C ASP A 116 -14.19 -0.10 10.20
N MET A 117 -13.19 0.01 11.09
CA MET A 117 -12.42 1.26 11.24
C MET A 117 -11.65 1.57 9.96
N HIS A 118 -10.96 0.59 9.38
CA HIS A 118 -10.21 0.80 8.15
C HIS A 118 -11.10 1.07 6.94
N VAL A 119 -12.29 0.46 6.86
CA VAL A 119 -13.30 0.78 5.82
C VAL A 119 -13.69 2.25 5.91
N ARG A 120 -14.09 2.73 7.10
CA ARG A 120 -14.43 4.16 7.29
C ARG A 120 -13.27 5.09 6.98
N GLN A 121 -12.04 4.72 7.35
CA GLN A 121 -10.83 5.49 7.02
C GLN A 121 -10.60 5.54 5.51
N ALA A 122 -10.71 4.42 4.81
CA ALA A 122 -10.55 4.35 3.36
C ALA A 122 -11.60 5.21 2.64
N GLU A 123 -12.86 5.13 3.04
CA GLU A 123 -13.93 5.97 2.50
C GLU A 123 -13.67 7.47 2.71
N ARG A 124 -13.18 7.85 3.90
CA ARG A 124 -12.80 9.25 4.19
C ARG A 124 -11.65 9.71 3.29
N ILE A 125 -10.60 8.88 3.16
CA ILE A 125 -9.44 9.17 2.28
C ILE A 125 -9.91 9.34 0.84
N MET A 126 -10.76 8.44 0.34
CA MET A 126 -11.28 8.50 -1.03
C MET A 126 -12.09 9.76 -1.28
N ARG A 127 -12.99 10.15 -0.34
CA ARG A 127 -13.73 11.40 -0.45
C ARG A 127 -12.82 12.62 -0.52
N GLN A 128 -11.79 12.68 0.31
CA GLN A 128 -10.82 13.78 0.31
C GLN A 128 -10.06 13.84 -1.03
N LEU A 129 -9.56 12.71 -1.53
CA LEU A 129 -8.82 12.65 -2.80
C LEU A 129 -9.68 13.06 -4.00
N LEU A 130 -10.94 12.63 -4.04
CA LEU A 130 -11.87 12.98 -5.11
C LEU A 130 -12.22 14.48 -5.07
N ALA A 131 -12.48 15.03 -3.89
CA ALA A 131 -12.75 16.46 -3.72
C ALA A 131 -11.56 17.32 -4.14
N SER A 132 -10.34 16.96 -3.73
CA SER A 132 -9.12 17.66 -4.15
C SER A 132 -8.92 17.60 -5.67
N ARG A 133 -9.27 16.49 -6.33
CA ARG A 133 -9.16 16.38 -7.79
C ARG A 133 -10.16 17.29 -8.50
N SER A 134 -11.39 17.38 -8.01
CA SER A 134 -12.41 18.29 -8.56
C SER A 134 -12.03 19.76 -8.38
N ALA A 135 -11.41 20.12 -7.25
CA ALA A 135 -10.99 21.50 -6.98
C ALA A 135 -9.82 21.98 -7.86
N VAL A 136 -9.02 21.07 -8.42
CA VAL A 136 -7.90 21.40 -9.33
C VAL A 136 -8.36 21.59 -10.78
N CYS A 137 -9.61 21.21 -11.11
CA CYS A 137 -10.19 21.35 -12.45
C CYS A 137 -11.11 22.58 -12.62
N VAL A 138 -11.12 23.50 -11.66
CA VAL A 138 -11.83 24.80 -11.70
C VAL A 138 -10.80 25.91 -11.69
#